data_AF-A0A9Q1BB74-F1
#
_entry.id   AF-A0A9Q1BB74-F1
#
_cell.length_a   1.000
_cell.length_b   1.000
_cell.length_c   1.000
_cell.angle_alpha   90.00
_cell.angle_beta   90.00
_cell.angle_gamma   90.00
#
_symmetry.space_group_name_H-M   'P 1'
#
loop_
_entity.id
_entity.type
_entity.pdbx_description
1 polymer ?
#
loop_
_entity_poly.entity_id
_entity_poly.type
_entity_poly.pdbx_seq_one_letter_code
_entity_poly.pdbx_strand_id
1 'polypeptide(L)'
;MRTDLFKESNKRYKALLVKLKGQRKGTVKHKNPVSKEYMGKILDSPDITISEGLQNRVFTYIMIYFANRGREYLRIMSISDFAVQKNEQNLRYIIRHDSLTNRDVKMRMRLIAAGRMYEIPGSSRCPVTSFLALKEVLNTAEQCM
;
A
#
# COMPACT_ATOMS: atom_id res chain seq x y z
N MET A 1 29.37 10.43 0.24
CA MET A 1 29.24 11.90 0.33
C MET A 1 30.02 12.35 1.57
N ARG A 2 31.10 13.12 1.41
CA ARG A 2 32.07 13.48 2.48
C ARG A 2 31.37 14.20 3.65
N THR A 3 31.50 13.66 4.85
CA THR A 3 30.66 13.92 6.03
C THR A 3 31.18 14.97 7.01
N ASP A 4 32.34 15.58 6.75
CA ASP A 4 32.99 16.47 7.73
C ASP A 4 32.63 17.95 7.58
N LEU A 5 32.28 18.40 6.37
CA LEU A 5 32.04 19.82 6.06
C LEU A 5 30.87 20.43 6.85
N PHE A 6 29.90 19.61 7.25
CA PHE A 6 28.67 20.04 7.93
C PHE A 6 28.51 19.38 9.31
N LYS A 7 29.59 18.85 9.89
CA LYS A 7 29.52 18.07 11.13
C LYS A 7 28.89 18.87 12.27
N GLU A 8 29.28 20.13 12.42
CA GLU A 8 28.75 21.01 13.48
C GLU A 8 27.31 21.45 13.21
N SER A 9 26.99 21.80 11.96
CA SER A 9 25.61 22.12 11.55
C SER A 9 24.66 20.92 11.76
N ASN A 10 25.10 19.71 11.43
CA ASN A 10 24.34 18.47 11.64
C ASN A 10 24.14 18.18 13.14
N LYS A 11 25.13 18.45 13.99
CA LYS A 11 25.03 18.30 15.44
C LYS A 11 23.99 19.26 16.02
N ARG A 12 24.03 20.54 15.63
CA ARG A 12 23.05 21.56 16.04
C ARG A 12 21.64 21.23 15.54
N TYR A 13 21.51 20.79 14.29
CA TYR A 13 20.24 20.37 13.71
C TYR A 13 19.61 19.21 14.49
N LYS A 14 20.39 18.16 14.81
CA LYS A 14 19.91 17.04 15.63
C LYS A 14 19.49 17.48 17.03
N ALA A 15 20.26 18.36 17.68
CA ALA A 15 19.91 18.90 18.99
C ALA A 15 18.60 19.70 18.96
N LEU A 16 18.38 20.49 17.91
CA LEU A 16 17.12 21.21 17.67
C LEU A 16 15.94 20.25 17.48
N LEU A 17 16.10 19.17 16.71
CA LEU A 17 15.06 18.16 16.54
C LEU A 17 14.65 17.52 17.88
N VAL A 18 15.63 17.20 18.74
CA VAL A 18 15.35 16.65 20.09
C VAL A 18 14.60 17.67 20.95
N LYS A 19 15.02 18.94 20.93
CA LYS A 19 14.34 20.03 21.65
C LYS A 19 12.90 20.23 21.17
N LEU A 20 12.67 20.26 19.86
CA LEU A 20 11.34 20.38 19.27
C LEU A 20 10.43 19.19 19.59
N LYS A 21 10.99 17.97 19.61
CA LYS A 21 10.27 16.77 20.02
C LYS A 21 9.88 16.82 21.51
N GLY A 22 10.79 17.26 22.39
CA GLY A 22 10.52 17.47 23.81
C GLY A 22 9.44 18.54 24.08
N GLN A 23 9.41 19.59 23.27
CA GLN A 23 8.35 20.62 23.29
C GLN A 23 7.02 20.16 22.68
N ARG A 24 6.90 18.88 22.29
CA ARG A 24 5.76 18.33 21.55
C ARG A 24 5.44 19.06 20.22
N LYS A 25 6.34 19.93 19.74
CA LYS A 25 6.25 20.60 18.44
C LYS A 25 6.58 19.68 17.27
N GLY A 26 7.08 18.48 17.56
CA GLY A 26 7.24 17.37 16.62
C GLY A 26 6.27 16.20 16.86
N THR A 27 5.25 16.37 17.71
CA THR A 27 4.29 15.28 17.97
C THR A 27 3.30 15.20 16.83
N VAL A 28 3.25 14.05 16.18
CA VAL A 28 2.26 13.76 15.15
C VAL A 28 0.89 13.69 15.81
N LYS A 29 0.00 14.63 15.48
CA LYS A 29 -1.42 14.51 15.81
C LYS A 29 -2.02 13.45 14.88
N HIS A 30 -2.23 12.25 15.41
CA HIS A 30 -2.94 11.20 14.67
C HIS A 30 -4.39 11.62 14.49
N LYS A 31 -4.88 11.51 13.25
CA LYS A 31 -6.32 11.66 12.95
C LYS A 31 -7.06 10.44 13.48
N ASN A 32 -8.33 10.62 13.81
CA ASN A 32 -9.19 9.50 14.17
C ASN A 32 -9.23 8.47 13.02
N PRO A 33 -9.28 7.16 13.34
CA PRO A 33 -9.50 6.14 12.34
C PRO A 33 -10.79 6.39 11.55
N VAL A 34 -10.78 6.08 10.26
CA VAL A 34 -12.01 6.13 9.44
C VAL A 34 -12.98 5.06 9.94
N SER A 35 -14.23 5.44 10.18
CA SER A 35 -15.25 4.49 10.66
C SER A 35 -15.56 3.43 9.60
N LYS A 36 -16.05 2.26 10.02
CA LYS A 36 -16.47 1.19 9.09
C LYS A 36 -17.54 1.65 8.10
N GLU A 37 -18.44 2.53 8.54
CA GLU A 37 -19.50 3.08 7.69
C GLU A 37 -18.91 3.97 6.59
N TYR A 38 -17.99 4.88 6.94
CA TYR A 38 -17.30 5.71 5.96
C TYR A 38 -16.43 4.88 5.01
N MET A 39 -15.79 3.82 5.50
CA MET A 39 -15.08 2.88 4.63
C MET A 39 -16.03 2.18 3.65
N GLY A 40 -17.23 1.81 4.08
CA GLY A 40 -18.27 1.29 3.18
C GLY A 40 -18.60 2.28 2.06
N LYS A 41 -18.88 3.55 2.42
CA LYS A 41 -19.15 4.63 1.46
C LYS A 41 -18.00 4.83 0.46
N ILE A 42 -16.76 4.81 0.94
CA ILE A 42 -15.57 4.93 0.08
C ILE A 42 -15.52 3.77 -0.92
N LEU A 43 -15.72 2.53 -0.46
CA LEU A 43 -15.61 1.32 -1.29
C LEU A 43 -16.79 1.11 -2.26
N ASP A 44 -17.93 1.74 -1.97
CA ASP A 44 -19.14 1.69 -2.80
C ASP A 44 -19.26 2.88 -3.75
N SER A 45 -18.43 3.92 -3.58
CA SER A 45 -18.46 5.12 -4.44
C SER A 45 -18.09 4.87 -5.91
N PRO A 46 -17.15 3.97 -6.28
CA PRO A 46 -16.79 3.75 -7.67
C PRO A 46 -17.79 2.82 -8.37
N ASP A 47 -18.20 3.18 -9.59
CA ASP A 47 -18.99 2.29 -10.45
C ASP A 47 -18.13 1.16 -11.01
N ILE A 48 -18.27 -0.04 -10.46
CA ILE A 48 -17.48 -1.21 -10.86
C ILE A 48 -17.87 -1.80 -12.22
N THR A 49 -18.96 -1.34 -12.83
CA THR A 49 -19.39 -1.82 -14.15
C THR A 49 -18.55 -1.24 -15.28
N ILE A 50 -17.86 -0.12 -15.03
CA ILE A 50 -16.93 0.53 -15.94
C ILE A 50 -15.48 0.29 -15.52
N SER A 51 -14.57 0.20 -16.49
CA SER A 51 -13.14 -0.09 -16.26
C SER A 51 -12.48 0.90 -15.31
N GLU A 52 -12.80 2.20 -15.43
CA GLU A 52 -12.25 3.25 -14.57
C GLU A 52 -12.69 3.08 -13.11
N GLY A 53 -13.98 2.82 -12.86
CA GLY A 53 -14.46 2.64 -11.49
C GLY A 53 -13.94 1.35 -10.86
N LEU A 54 -13.79 0.27 -11.63
CA LEU A 54 -13.09 -0.93 -11.17
C LEU A 54 -11.62 -0.64 -10.81
N GLN A 55 -10.91 0.12 -11.65
CA GLN A 55 -9.54 0.55 -11.37
C GLN A 55 -9.46 1.40 -10.09
N ASN A 56 -10.36 2.38 -9.93
CA ASN A 56 -10.43 3.24 -8.74
C ASN A 56 -10.70 2.45 -7.45
N ARG A 57 -11.54 1.41 -7.54
CA ARG A 57 -11.82 0.52 -6.42
C ARG A 57 -10.59 -0.29 -6.04
N VAL A 58 -9.91 -0.90 -7.01
CA VAL A 58 -8.68 -1.65 -6.77
C VAL A 58 -7.57 -0.75 -6.23
N PHE A 59 -7.43 0.45 -6.78
CA PHE A 59 -6.48 1.44 -6.28
C PHE A 59 -6.73 1.79 -4.81
N THR A 60 -8.00 1.94 -4.42
CA THR A 60 -8.37 2.17 -3.02
C THR A 60 -7.94 1.00 -2.11
N TYR A 61 -8.13 -0.25 -2.55
CA TYR A 61 -7.62 -1.39 -1.79
C TYR A 61 -6.09 -1.39 -1.70
N ILE A 62 -5.38 -1.08 -2.79
CA ILE A 62 -3.91 -0.98 -2.76
C ILE A 62 -3.45 0.08 -1.74
N MET A 63 -4.14 1.21 -1.69
CA MET A 63 -3.89 2.27 -0.71
C MET A 63 -4.09 1.81 0.72
N ILE A 64 -5.15 1.04 1.00
CA ILE A 64 -5.49 0.57 2.33
C ILE A 64 -4.50 -0.50 2.80
N TYR A 65 -4.17 -1.46 1.94
CA TYR A 65 -3.44 -2.66 2.33
C TYR A 65 -1.92 -2.55 2.15
N PHE A 66 -1.43 -1.77 1.17
CA PHE A 66 -0.02 -1.79 0.77
C PHE A 66 0.71 -0.43 0.86
N ALA A 67 0.03 0.69 1.13
CA ALA A 67 0.65 2.03 1.15
C ALA A 67 1.29 2.41 2.50
N ASN A 68 1.98 1.46 3.15
CA ASN A 68 2.60 1.65 4.48
C ASN A 68 3.83 2.57 4.48
N ARG A 69 4.43 2.86 3.30
CA ARG A 69 5.64 3.69 3.16
C ARG A 69 5.43 5.02 2.44
N GLY A 70 4.18 5.43 2.22
CA GLY A 70 3.88 6.61 1.42
C GLY A 70 3.47 6.23 0.00
N ARG A 71 3.56 7.20 -0.91
CA ARG A 71 2.93 7.15 -2.23
C ARG A 71 3.92 7.10 -3.39
N GLU A 72 5.22 7.11 -3.13
CA GLU A 72 6.25 7.24 -4.18
C GLU A 72 6.15 6.17 -5.29
N TYR A 73 5.81 4.92 -4.93
CA TYR A 73 5.78 3.81 -5.90
C TYR A 73 4.42 3.62 -6.57
N LEU A 74 3.36 4.31 -6.15
CA LEU A 74 2.01 4.04 -6.64
C LEU A 74 1.84 4.30 -8.13
N ARG A 75 2.62 5.23 -8.70
CA ARG A 75 2.52 5.63 -10.11
C ARG A 75 3.20 4.67 -11.08
N ILE A 76 4.15 3.87 -10.59
CA ILE A 76 4.98 2.97 -11.42
C ILE A 76 4.66 1.50 -11.15
N MET A 77 3.57 1.25 -10.41
CA MET A 77 3.17 -0.08 -10.02
C MET A 77 2.53 -0.82 -11.19
N SER A 78 2.89 -2.09 -11.34
CA SER A 78 2.44 -3.00 -12.39
C SER A 78 1.71 -4.20 -11.79
N ILE A 79 0.95 -4.94 -12.61
CA ILE A 79 0.30 -6.18 -12.17
C ILE A 79 1.34 -7.21 -11.70
N SER A 80 2.52 -7.26 -12.34
CA SER A 80 3.62 -8.15 -11.97
C SER A 80 4.21 -7.88 -10.59
N ASP A 81 3.96 -6.71 -10.01
CA ASP A 81 4.36 -6.43 -8.61
C ASP A 81 3.51 -7.21 -7.60
N PHE A 82 2.48 -7.92 -8.03
CA PHE A 82 1.55 -8.63 -7.16
C PHE A 82 1.50 -10.13 -7.44
N ALA A 83 1.36 -10.91 -6.36
CA ALA A 83 1.09 -12.34 -6.45
C ALA A 83 -0.16 -12.70 -5.65
N VAL A 84 -0.97 -13.59 -6.24
CA VAL A 84 -2.12 -14.22 -5.58
C VAL A 84 -1.64 -15.53 -4.97
N GLN A 85 -1.85 -15.70 -3.69
CA GLN A 85 -1.51 -16.91 -2.94
C GLN A 85 -2.73 -17.45 -2.22
N LYS A 86 -2.61 -18.65 -1.65
CA LYS A 86 -3.62 -19.28 -0.81
C LYS A 86 -3.05 -19.57 0.57
N ASN A 87 -3.87 -19.43 1.60
CA ASN A 87 -3.51 -19.83 2.96
C ASN A 87 -3.84 -21.31 3.19
N GLU A 88 -3.55 -21.80 4.39
CA GLU A 88 -3.84 -23.18 4.84
C GLU A 88 -5.33 -23.53 4.78
N GLN A 89 -6.20 -22.52 4.83
CA GLN A 89 -7.67 -22.67 4.74
C GLN A 89 -8.18 -22.50 3.31
N ASN A 90 -7.30 -22.54 2.30
CA ASN A 90 -7.62 -22.37 0.88
C ASN A 90 -8.23 -20.99 0.51
N LEU A 91 -8.15 -20.00 1.40
CA LEU A 91 -8.56 -18.62 1.13
C LEU A 91 -7.46 -17.88 0.37
N ARG A 92 -7.85 -17.16 -0.68
CA ARG A 92 -6.89 -16.39 -1.47
C ARG A 92 -6.48 -15.12 -0.75
N TYR A 93 -5.27 -14.68 -1.00
CA TYR A 93 -4.80 -13.37 -0.58
C TYR A 93 -3.79 -12.84 -1.58
N ILE A 94 -3.69 -11.52 -1.66
CA ILE A 94 -2.72 -10.84 -2.51
C ILE A 94 -1.58 -10.33 -1.65
N ILE A 95 -0.36 -10.55 -2.14
CA ILE A 95 0.85 -9.93 -1.64
C ILE A 95 1.43 -9.02 -2.70
N ARG A 96 2.16 -8.00 -2.25
CA ARG A 96 2.97 -7.16 -3.12
C ARG A 96 4.44 -7.51 -2.94
N HIS A 97 5.16 -7.69 -4.04
CA HIS A 97 6.60 -7.79 -4.07
C HIS A 97 7.21 -6.39 -3.97
N ASP A 98 8.08 -6.15 -2.98
CA ASP A 98 8.78 -4.87 -2.81
C ASP A 98 10.09 -4.91 -3.60
N SER A 99 10.08 -4.34 -4.82
CA SER A 99 11.22 -4.26 -5.72
C SER A 99 12.34 -3.32 -5.24
N LEU A 100 12.08 -2.50 -4.20
CA LEU A 100 13.03 -1.50 -3.69
C LEU A 100 14.02 -2.05 -2.64
N THR A 101 14.00 -3.36 -2.35
CA THR A 101 14.91 -3.97 -1.37
C THR A 101 15.67 -5.18 -1.89
N ASN A 102 16.74 -4.92 -2.65
CA ASN A 102 17.88 -5.84 -2.72
C ASN A 102 18.57 -5.90 -1.35
N ARG A 103 18.22 -6.90 -0.50
CA ARG A 103 19.05 -7.46 0.59
C ARG A 103 18.34 -8.65 1.27
N ASP A 104 18.82 -9.84 0.94
CA ASP A 104 18.24 -11.19 1.06
C ASP A 104 17.96 -11.80 2.45
N VAL A 105 17.81 -11.03 3.54
CA VAL A 105 17.41 -11.63 4.83
C VAL A 105 16.32 -10.83 5.56
N LYS A 106 16.27 -9.50 5.35
CA LYS A 106 15.16 -8.65 5.85
C LYS A 106 13.88 -8.78 5.04
N MET A 107 13.92 -9.47 3.89
CA MET A 107 12.84 -9.57 2.92
C MET A 107 11.64 -10.34 3.46
N ARG A 108 11.83 -11.47 4.17
CA ARG A 108 10.71 -12.25 4.73
C ARG A 108 9.94 -11.48 5.81
N MET A 109 10.63 -10.81 6.74
CA MET A 109 9.95 -9.98 7.75
C MET A 109 9.26 -8.75 7.15
N ARG A 110 9.80 -8.18 6.06
CA ARG A 110 9.18 -7.02 5.39
C ARG A 110 8.02 -7.39 4.48
N LEU A 111 8.01 -8.56 3.85
CA LEU A 111 6.83 -9.09 3.14
C LEU A 111 5.65 -9.29 4.10
N ILE A 112 5.92 -9.69 5.35
CA ILE A 112 4.92 -9.72 6.42
C ILE A 112 4.47 -8.30 6.79
N ALA A 113 5.36 -7.31 6.75
CA ALA A 113 5.05 -5.90 7.02
C ALA A 113 4.43 -5.13 5.84
N ALA A 114 4.50 -5.67 4.62
CA ALA A 114 3.93 -5.04 3.42
C ALA A 114 2.40 -5.11 3.39
N GLY A 115 1.79 -5.86 4.32
CA GLY A 115 0.35 -6.09 4.36
C GLY A 115 -0.05 -7.26 3.47
N ARG A 116 -1.16 -7.92 3.84
CA ARG A 116 -1.79 -8.98 3.04
C ARG A 116 -3.23 -8.56 2.80
N MET A 117 -3.68 -8.69 1.56
CA MET A 117 -5.04 -8.35 1.17
C MET A 117 -5.83 -9.64 0.98
N TYR A 118 -6.57 -10.03 2.01
CA TYR A 118 -7.28 -11.31 2.07
C TYR A 118 -8.60 -11.29 1.30
N GLU A 119 -8.97 -12.44 0.76
CA GLU A 119 -10.31 -12.70 0.24
C GLU A 119 -11.34 -12.62 1.37
N ILE A 120 -12.48 -12.02 1.06
CA ILE A 120 -13.62 -11.91 1.97
C ILE A 120 -14.79 -12.64 1.28
N PRO A 121 -14.96 -13.95 1.54
CA PRO A 121 -15.99 -14.76 0.90
C PRO A 121 -17.38 -14.16 1.10
N GLY A 122 -18.20 -14.14 0.04
CA GLY A 122 -19.57 -13.61 0.09
C GLY A 122 -19.68 -12.08 0.16
N SER A 123 -18.57 -11.33 0.22
CA SER A 123 -18.62 -9.88 0.24
C SER A 123 -18.58 -9.28 -1.17
N SER A 124 -19.54 -8.39 -1.48
CA SER A 124 -19.50 -7.53 -2.66
C SER A 124 -18.30 -6.56 -2.65
N ARG A 125 -17.66 -6.38 -1.49
CA ARG A 125 -16.46 -5.56 -1.25
C ARG A 125 -15.21 -6.42 -1.10
N CYS A 126 -15.21 -7.62 -1.68
CA CYS A 126 -14.02 -8.46 -1.65
C CYS A 126 -12.88 -7.80 -2.47
N PRO A 127 -11.73 -7.52 -1.84
CA PRO A 127 -10.62 -6.87 -2.53
C PRO A 127 -9.93 -7.80 -3.53
N VAL A 128 -9.84 -9.09 -3.22
CA VAL A 128 -9.24 -10.10 -4.12
C VAL A 128 -10.08 -10.26 -5.39
N THR A 129 -11.40 -10.36 -5.26
CA THR A 129 -12.29 -10.47 -6.42
C THR A 129 -12.18 -9.24 -7.33
N SER A 130 -12.15 -8.03 -6.75
CA SER A 130 -12.01 -6.79 -7.51
C SER A 130 -10.66 -6.72 -8.24
N PHE A 131 -9.58 -7.12 -7.58
CA PHE A 131 -8.24 -7.14 -8.18
C PHE A 131 -8.15 -8.14 -9.35
N LEU A 132 -8.70 -9.34 -9.18
CA LEU A 132 -8.72 -10.34 -10.24
C LEU A 132 -9.54 -9.86 -11.45
N ALA A 133 -10.70 -9.26 -11.22
CA ALA A 133 -11.50 -8.69 -12.30
C ALA A 133 -10.72 -7.62 -13.08
N LEU A 134 -10.00 -6.73 -12.39
CA LEU A 134 -9.15 -5.74 -13.06
C LEU A 134 -8.03 -6.40 -13.87
N LYS A 135 -7.39 -7.44 -13.33
CA LYS A 135 -6.33 -8.18 -14.02
C LYS A 135 -6.82 -8.77 -15.34
N GLU A 136 -8.02 -9.35 -15.37
CA GLU A 136 -8.60 -9.90 -16.61
C GLU A 136 -8.89 -8.81 -17.66
N VAL A 137 -9.41 -7.66 -17.24
CA VAL A 137 -9.64 -6.50 -18.13
C VAL A 137 -8.33 -6.03 -18.75
N LEU A 138 -7.26 -5.93 -17.96
CA LEU A 138 -5.95 -5.48 -18.43
C LEU A 138 -5.30 -6.50 -19.39
N ASN A 139 -5.40 -7.79 -19.12
CA ASN A 139 -4.88 -8.84 -20.01
C ASN A 139 -5.59 -8.84 -21.38
N THR A 140 -6.88 -8.50 -21.42
CA THR A 140 -7.65 -8.45 -22.68
C THR A 140 -7.20 -7.25 -23.54
N ALA A 141 -6.85 -6.13 -22.92
CA ALA A 141 -6.32 -4.96 -23.62
C ALA A 141 -4.91 -5.20 -24.21
N GLU A 142 -4.09 -6.03 -23.56
CA GLU A 142 -2.75 -6.39 -24.05
C GLU A 142 -2.77 -7.33 -25.25
N GLN A 143 -3.84 -8.11 -25.46
CA GLN A 143 -3.99 -9.01 -26.61
C GLN A 143 -4.51 -8.32 -27.88
N CYS A 144 -4.94 -7.06 -27.79
CA CYS A 144 -5.44 -6.26 -28.91
C CYS A 144 -4.43 -5.23 -29.44
N MET A 145 -3.18 -5.25 -28.97
CA MET A 145 -2.05 -4.49 -29.53
C MET A 145 -1.04 -5.43 -30.17
#